data_AF-A0A1H0E764-F1
#
_entry.id   AF-A0A1H0E764-F1
#
_cell.length_a   1.000
_cell.length_b   1.000
_cell.length_c   1.000
_cell.angle_alpha   90.00
_cell.angle_beta   90.00
_cell.angle_gamma   90.00
#
_symmetry.space_group_name_H-M   'P 1'
#
loop_
_entity.id
_entity.type
_entity.pdbx_description
1 polymer ?
#
loop_
_entity_poly.entity_id
_entity_poly.type
_entity_poly.pdbx_seq_one_letter_code
_entity_poly.pdbx_strand_id
1 'polypeptide(L)'
;MRVVWDESKRGINLAKHGLDFADARDRLLFEDSVVVPSYPGPDGRPRFVAIGVLDGLLVAAVIAPLGTEALSLISLRPASRAERRIYEDA
;
A
#
# COMPACT_ATOMS: atom_id res chain seq x y z
N MET A 1 -13.88 3.32 -6.38
CA MET A 1 -12.49 3.72 -6.63
C MET A 1 -11.70 2.48 -7.03
N ARG A 2 -10.86 2.51 -8.07
CA ARG A 2 -10.09 1.34 -8.56
C ARG A 2 -8.67 1.35 -7.98
N VAL A 3 -8.08 0.18 -7.72
CA VAL A 3 -6.65 0.08 -7.40
C VAL A 3 -5.92 -0.43 -8.64
N VAL A 4 -4.93 0.31 -9.10
CA VAL A 4 -4.13 0.02 -10.30
C VAL A 4 -2.65 0.14 -10.02
N TRP A 5 -1.81 -0.42 -10.87
CA TRP A 5 -0.35 -0.34 -10.74
C TRP A 5 0.32 -0.41 -12.10
N ASP A 6 1.61 -0.09 -12.10
CA ASP A 6 2.52 -0.39 -13.20
C ASP A 6 3.01 -1.84 -13.06
N GLU A 7 2.90 -2.65 -14.13
CA GLU A 7 3.25 -4.07 -14.08
C GLU A 7 4.74 -4.30 -13.85
N SER A 8 5.61 -3.40 -14.31
CA SER A 8 7.05 -3.46 -14.01
C SER A 8 7.30 -3.27 -12.51
N LYS A 9 6.55 -2.37 -11.86
CA LYS A 9 6.62 -2.17 -10.40
C LYS A 9 6.09 -3.37 -9.64
N ARG A 10 4.99 -3.98 -10.10
CA ARG A 10 4.47 -5.22 -9.50
C ARG A 10 5.53 -6.32 -9.52
N GLY A 11 6.17 -6.55 -10.66
CA GLY A 11 7.23 -7.54 -10.80
C GLY A 11 8.42 -7.28 -9.86
N ILE A 12 8.90 -6.04 -9.80
CA ILE A 12 9.99 -5.63 -8.90
C ILE A 12 9.59 -5.80 -7.43
N ASN A 13 8.37 -5.39 -7.07
CA ASN A 13 7.88 -5.49 -5.69
C ASN A 13 7.72 -6.95 -5.26
N LEU A 14 7.14 -7.79 -6.12
CA LEU A 14 6.96 -9.22 -5.86
C LEU A 14 8.31 -9.91 -5.67
N ALA A 15 9.29 -9.64 -6.54
CA ALA A 15 10.64 -10.19 -6.40
C ALA A 15 11.34 -9.74 -5.11
N LYS A 16 11.10 -8.49 -4.67
CA LYS A 16 11.75 -7.90 -3.49
C LYS A 16 11.09 -8.28 -2.16
N HIS A 17 9.77 -8.39 -2.14
CA HIS A 17 8.99 -8.49 -0.91
C HIS A 17 8.16 -9.77 -0.81
N GLY A 18 8.02 -10.55 -1.89
CA GLY A 18 7.22 -11.77 -1.92
C GLY A 18 5.72 -11.52 -1.81
N LEU A 19 5.27 -10.27 -1.97
CA LEU A 19 3.87 -9.87 -1.88
C LEU A 19 3.40 -9.28 -3.20
N ASP A 20 2.28 -9.81 -3.71
CA ASP A 20 1.70 -9.39 -4.98
C ASP A 20 0.68 -8.24 -4.78
N PHE A 21 0.72 -7.26 -5.67
CA PHE A 21 -0.25 -6.17 -5.73
C PHE A 21 -1.66 -6.66 -6.05
N ALA A 22 -1.80 -7.72 -6.85
CA ALA A 22 -3.10 -8.31 -7.13
C ALA A 22 -3.74 -8.87 -5.84
N ASP A 23 -2.93 -9.47 -4.97
CA ASP A 23 -3.39 -9.98 -3.68
C ASP A 23 -3.88 -8.85 -2.77
N ALA A 24 -3.12 -7.75 -2.68
CA ALA A 24 -3.58 -6.59 -1.93
C ALA A 24 -4.85 -5.97 -2.52
N ARG A 25 -4.99 -5.85 -3.85
CA ARG A 25 -6.23 -5.34 -4.45
C ARG A 25 -7.45 -6.18 -4.07
N ASP A 26 -7.30 -7.50 -4.08
CA ASP A 26 -8.43 -8.42 -3.95
C ASP A 26 -8.75 -8.75 -2.49
N ARG A 27 -7.76 -8.69 -1.59
CA ARG A 27 -7.86 -9.24 -0.23
C ARG A 27 -7.41 -8.29 0.88
N LEU A 28 -6.71 -7.18 0.57
CA LEU A 28 -6.46 -6.16 1.57
C LEU A 28 -7.73 -5.30 1.72
N LEU A 29 -8.30 -5.31 2.91
CA LEU A 29 -9.41 -4.44 3.26
C LEU A 29 -8.86 -3.03 3.51
N PHE A 30 -8.75 -2.23 2.45
CA PHE A 30 -8.30 -0.84 2.52
C PHE A 30 -9.19 0.02 3.44
N GLU A 31 -10.46 -0.36 3.61
CA GLU A 31 -11.42 0.30 4.50
C GLU A 31 -11.07 0.12 5.98
N ASP A 32 -10.49 -1.04 6.34
CA ASP A 32 -10.04 -1.36 7.70
C ASP A 32 -8.56 -0.99 7.92
N SER A 33 -7.93 -0.36 6.93
CA SER A 33 -6.53 0.03 7.02
C SER A 33 -6.37 1.39 7.69
N VAL A 34 -5.33 1.53 8.51
CA VAL A 34 -4.90 2.82 9.02
C VAL A 34 -4.13 3.54 7.91
N VAL A 35 -4.63 4.69 7.48
CA VAL A 35 -4.02 5.47 6.39
C VAL A 35 -3.28 6.68 6.96
N VAL A 36 -1.97 6.74 6.70
CA VAL A 36 -1.12 7.86 7.13
C VAL A 36 -0.44 8.55 5.94
N PRO A 37 -0.16 9.86 6.03
CA PRO A 37 0.63 10.56 5.02
C PRO A 37 2.05 9.97 4.88
N SER A 38 2.58 10.01 3.66
CA SER A 38 3.97 9.66 3.34
C SER A 38 4.66 10.80 2.61
N TYR A 39 5.99 10.72 2.51
CA TYR A 39 6.76 11.60 1.62
C TYR A 39 6.18 11.58 0.20
N PRO A 40 5.99 12.76 -0.42
CA PRO A 40 5.52 12.87 -1.80
C PRO A 40 6.42 12.11 -2.77
N GLY A 41 5.86 11.76 -3.93
CA GLY A 41 6.63 11.20 -5.02
C GLY A 41 7.63 12.18 -5.62
N PRO A 42 8.58 11.70 -6.45
CA PRO A 42 9.49 12.56 -7.22
C PRO A 42 8.77 13.55 -8.15
N ASP A 43 7.52 13.23 -8.51
CA ASP A 43 6.60 14.05 -9.30
C ASP A 43 5.80 15.05 -8.44
N GLY A 44 6.10 15.15 -7.14
CA GLY A 44 5.40 16.02 -6.19
C GLY A 44 4.02 15.53 -5.79
N ARG A 45 3.54 14.38 -6.30
CA ARG A 45 2.20 13.88 -5.97
C ARG A 45 2.16 13.34 -4.53
N PRO A 46 1.07 13.60 -3.80
CA PRO A 46 0.91 13.07 -2.45
C PRO A 46 0.90 11.55 -2.47
N ARG A 47 1.50 10.95 -1.44
CA ARG A 47 1.49 9.52 -1.19
C ARG A 47 1.00 9.25 0.22
N PHE A 48 0.41 8.09 0.39
CA PHE A 48 -0.08 7.60 1.66
C PHE A 48 0.42 6.18 1.88
N VAL A 49 0.48 5.77 3.14
CA VAL A 49 0.68 4.38 3.53
C VAL A 49 -0.63 3.89 4.13
N ALA A 50 -1.23 2.87 3.51
CA ALA A 50 -2.30 2.10 4.10
C ALA A 50 -1.68 0.90 4.84
N ILE A 51 -1.89 0.85 6.15
CA ILE A 51 -1.39 -0.20 7.03
C ILE A 51 -2.56 -1.10 7.38
N GLY A 52 -2.48 -2.38 7.03
CA GLY A 52 -3.60 -3.31 7.20
C GLY A 52 -3.15 -4.77 7.13
N VAL A 53 -4.08 -5.69 7.38
CA VAL A 53 -3.80 -7.13 7.42
C VAL A 53 -4.10 -7.77 6.07
N LEU A 54 -3.14 -8.50 5.52
CA LEU A 54 -3.27 -9.34 4.33
C LEU A 54 -2.92 -10.78 4.73
N ASP A 55 -3.89 -11.69 4.69
CA ASP A 55 -3.73 -13.11 5.07
C ASP A 55 -3.05 -13.33 6.44
N GLY A 56 -3.40 -12.50 7.44
CA GLY A 56 -2.82 -12.57 8.78
C GLY A 56 -1.44 -11.90 8.92
N LEU A 57 -0.88 -11.36 7.84
CA LEU A 57 0.33 -10.56 7.86
C LEU A 57 -0.02 -9.07 7.87
N LEU A 58 0.49 -8.33 8.86
CA LEU A 58 0.41 -6.87 8.87
C LEU A 58 1.35 -6.28 7.80
N VAL A 59 0.76 -5.64 6.80
CA VAL A 59 1.44 -5.07 5.62
C VAL A 59 1.27 -3.54 5.59
N ALA A 60 2.18 -2.90 4.85
CA ALA A 60 2.14 -1.49 4.52
C ALA A 60 2.12 -1.35 2.99
N ALA A 61 1.04 -0.74 2.48
CA ALA A 61 0.83 -0.46 1.06
C ALA A 61 1.02 1.04 0.80
N VAL A 62 2.02 1.39 -0.02
CA VAL A 62 2.23 2.78 -0.45
C VAL A 62 1.33 3.05 -1.64
N ILE A 63 0.44 4.03 -1.51
CA ILE A 63 -0.54 4.41 -2.53
C ILE A 63 -0.45 5.89 -2.89
N ALA A 64 -0.85 6.24 -4.11
CA ALA A 64 -1.03 7.62 -4.55
C ALA A 64 -2.38 7.78 -5.27
N PRO A 65 -3.16 8.84 -4.99
CA PRO A 65 -4.37 9.13 -5.76
C PRO A 65 -4.08 9.38 -7.24
N LEU A 66 -4.95 8.85 -8.10
CA LEU A 66 -5.01 9.12 -9.53
C LEU A 66 -6.36 9.75 -9.85
N GLY A 67 -6.43 11.07 -9.66
CA GLY A 67 -7.71 11.79 -9.68
C GLY A 67 -8.62 11.32 -8.56
N THR A 68 -9.92 11.24 -8.84
CA THR A 68 -10.96 10.78 -7.89
C THR A 68 -11.38 9.33 -8.12
N GLU A 69 -10.90 8.70 -9.19
CA GLU A 69 -11.41 7.41 -9.65
C GLU A 69 -10.54 6.23 -9.23
N ALA A 70 -9.24 6.45 -9.01
CA ALA A 70 -8.29 5.37 -8.77
C ALA A 70 -7.18 5.72 -7.77
N LEU A 71 -6.58 4.67 -7.22
CA LEU A 71 -5.36 4.67 -6.42
C LEU A 71 -4.29 3.89 -7.18
N SER A 72 -3.11 4.48 -7.33
CA SER A 72 -1.91 3.78 -7.79
C SER A 72 -1.25 3.07 -6.61
N LEU A 73 -1.15 1.74 -6.65
CA LEU A 73 -0.36 0.96 -5.72
C LEU A 73 1.11 0.98 -6.18
N ILE A 74 1.98 1.48 -5.31
CA ILE A 74 3.39 1.78 -5.61
C ILE A 74 4.31 0.76 -4.95
N SER A 75 3.99 0.31 -3.73
CA SER A 75 4.76 -0.69 -3.00
C SER A 75 3.86 -1.43 -2.02
N LEU A 76 4.18 -2.69 -1.76
CA LEU A 76 3.51 -3.56 -0.80
C LEU A 76 4.59 -4.36 -0.08
N ARG A 77 4.65 -4.21 1.24
CA ARG A 77 5.69 -4.84 2.07
C ARG A 77 5.16 -5.18 3.45
N PRO A 78 5.83 -6.06 4.21
CA PRO A 78 5.56 -6.19 5.63
C PRO A 78 5.66 -4.83 6.35
N ALA A 79 4.74 -4.58 7.28
CA ALA A 79 4.75 -3.37 8.09
C ALA A 79 6.01 -3.37 8.98
N SER A 80 6.72 -2.23 8.96
CA SER A 80 7.85 -1.95 9.84
C SER A 80 7.39 -1.84 11.29
N ARG A 81 8.32 -1.88 12.25
CA ARG A 81 7.98 -1.73 13.69
C ARG A 81 7.20 -0.44 13.98
N ALA A 82 7.56 0.66 13.32
CA ALA A 82 6.85 1.93 13.50
C ALA A 82 5.42 1.88 12.94
N GLU A 83 5.24 1.31 11.74
CA GLU A 83 3.92 1.13 11.13
C GLU A 83 3.03 0.19 11.95
N ARG A 84 3.60 -0.88 12.51
CA ARG A 84 2.87 -1.78 13.41
C ARG A 84 2.35 -1.06 14.64
N ARG A 85 3.19 -0.23 15.26
CA ARG A 85 2.78 0.56 16.42
C ARG A 85 1.67 1.55 16.08
N ILE A 86 1.76 2.22 14.93
CA ILE A 86 0.68 3.10 14.44
C ILE A 86 -0.64 2.33 14.29
N TYR A 87 -0.60 1.11 13.77
CA TYR A 87 -1.79 0.28 13.61
C TYR A 87 -2.36 -0.20 14.94
N GLU A 88 -1.52 -0.54 15.91
CA GLU A 88 -1.94 -0.99 17.25
C GLU A 88 -2.52 0.15 18.11
N ASP A 89 -2.08 1.39 17.89
CA ASP A 89 -2.51 2.58 18.63
C ASP A 89 -3.78 3.25 18.03
N ALA A 90 -4.29 2.76 16.90
CA ALA A 90 -5.47 3.28 16.19
C ALA A 90 -6.78 2.61 16.64
#